data_AF-A0A661JEA6-F1
#
_entry.id   AF-A0A661JEA6-F1
#
_cell.length_a   1.000
_cell.length_b   1.000
_cell.length_c   1.000
_cell.angle_alpha   90.00
_cell.angle_beta   90.00
_cell.angle_gamma   90.00
#
_symmetry.space_group_name_H-M   'P 1'
#
loop_
_entity.id
_entity.type
_entity.pdbx_description
1 polymer ?
#
loop_
_entity_poly.entity_id
_entity_poly.type
_entity_poly.pdbx_seq_one_letter_code
_entity_poly.pdbx_strand_id
1 'polypeptide(L)'
;MAITEKVKKKIEGVTEDLKESIDTLKEDVNQIKERLKDIVPVKKRKSSLPIWKAQEDPTDPFRMLQLRTNQLFEEFYQNFGRWSLGRWSPFGETTPFSEADWPRVDISETEKEVIVKAELPGVDEEDIEIYLSDDLLTIRGDKKIEQEDKGRDYHRIECFHGSFTRSIPIPALVDANKAEASFKKHVLTVKLPKIRAEQEKGVKIEIKTN
;
A
#
# COMPACT_ATOMS: atom_id res chain seq x y z
N MET A 1 -2.48 25.76 -64.16
CA MET A 1 -1.09 25.35 -63.87
C MET A 1 -0.39 26.18 -62.77
N ALA A 2 -0.90 27.35 -62.35
CA ALA A 2 -0.20 28.21 -61.38
C ALA A 2 -0.30 27.81 -59.88
N ILE A 3 -1.28 26.98 -59.50
CA ILE A 3 -1.52 26.61 -58.08
C ILE A 3 -0.54 25.53 -57.60
N THR A 4 -0.14 24.62 -58.50
CA THR A 4 0.76 23.49 -58.20
C THR A 4 2.19 23.90 -57.88
N GLU A 5 2.73 24.94 -58.52
CA GLU A 5 4.09 25.42 -58.23
C GLU A 5 4.20 26.13 -56.88
N LYS A 6 3.15 26.85 -56.47
CA LYS A 6 3.12 27.59 -55.21
C LYS A 6 3.07 26.65 -53.99
N VAL A 7 2.37 25.53 -54.12
CA VAL A 7 2.31 24.47 -53.08
C VAL A 7 3.66 23.75 -52.99
N LYS A 8 4.28 23.41 -54.13
CA LYS A 8 5.59 22.75 -54.16
C LYS A 8 6.69 23.59 -53.49
N LYS A 9 6.74 24.89 -53.81
CA LYS A 9 7.73 25.82 -53.24
C LYS A 9 7.57 26.01 -51.72
N LYS A 10 6.33 25.91 -51.20
CA LYS A 10 6.05 26.00 -49.77
C LYS A 10 6.45 24.72 -49.02
N ILE A 11 6.31 23.55 -49.65
CA ILE A 11 6.77 22.27 -49.08
C ILE A 11 8.30 22.21 -49.07
N GLU A 12 8.97 22.66 -50.15
CA GLU A 12 10.44 22.72 -50.21
C GLU A 12 11.03 23.64 -49.13
N GLY A 13 10.45 24.83 -48.92
CA GLY A 13 10.87 25.73 -47.83
C GLY A 13 10.73 25.10 -46.45
N VAL A 14 9.60 24.44 -46.16
CA VAL A 14 9.41 23.74 -44.88
C VAL A 14 10.42 22.59 -44.70
N THR A 15 10.84 21.93 -45.78
CA THR A 15 11.88 20.89 -45.69
C THR A 15 13.29 21.44 -45.48
N GLU A 16 13.58 22.67 -45.92
CA GLU A 16 14.86 23.33 -45.66
C GLU A 16 14.92 23.86 -44.22
N ASP A 17 13.86 24.49 -43.73
CA ASP A 17 13.77 24.97 -42.34
C ASP A 17 13.94 23.81 -41.32
N LEU A 18 13.37 22.64 -41.63
CA LEU A 18 13.53 21.44 -40.80
C LEU A 18 14.96 20.89 -40.83
N LYS A 19 15.68 20.99 -41.95
CA LYS A 19 17.09 20.56 -42.03
C LYS A 19 17.98 21.48 -41.22
N GLU A 20 17.76 22.78 -41.31
CA GLU A 20 18.52 23.78 -40.55
C GLU A 20 18.27 23.64 -39.04
N SER A 21 17.02 23.35 -38.64
CA SER A 21 16.66 23.03 -37.25
C SER A 21 17.32 21.75 -36.73
N ILE A 22 17.51 20.74 -37.59
CA ILE A 22 18.19 19.49 -37.22
C ILE A 22 19.69 19.73 -37.05
N ASP A 23 20.32 20.54 -37.90
CA ASP A 23 21.76 20.77 -37.85
C ASP A 23 22.15 21.65 -36.65
N THR A 24 21.34 22.67 -36.33
CA THR A 24 21.47 23.45 -35.09
C THR A 24 21.34 22.58 -33.84
N LEU A 25 20.36 21.68 -33.79
CA LEU A 25 20.21 20.74 -32.67
C LEU A 25 21.40 19.78 -32.52
N LYS A 26 22.03 19.35 -33.62
CA LYS A 26 23.25 18.52 -33.55
C LYS A 26 24.43 19.30 -32.97
N GLU A 27 24.54 20.58 -33.30
CA GLU A 27 25.58 21.45 -32.77
C GLU A 27 25.39 21.69 -31.27
N ASP A 28 24.17 21.94 -30.82
CA ASP A 28 23.83 22.07 -29.39
C ASP A 28 24.15 20.78 -28.61
N VAL A 29 23.80 19.61 -29.14
CA VAL A 29 24.12 18.31 -28.52
C VAL A 29 25.64 18.11 -28.40
N ASN A 30 26.40 18.48 -29.44
CA ASN A 30 27.86 18.41 -29.39
C ASN A 30 28.44 19.38 -28.36
N GLN A 31 27.89 20.59 -28.25
CA GLN A 31 28.32 21.57 -27.27
C GLN A 31 28.03 21.11 -25.83
N ILE A 32 26.86 20.51 -25.59
CA ILE A 32 26.50 19.89 -24.30
C ILE A 32 27.46 18.75 -23.95
N LYS A 33 27.80 17.90 -24.94
CA LYS A 33 28.75 16.79 -24.76
C LYS A 33 30.14 17.27 -24.37
N GLU A 34 30.64 18.36 -24.96
CA GLU A 34 31.93 18.94 -24.57
C GLU A 34 31.89 19.50 -23.14
N ARG A 35 30.83 20.23 -22.76
CA ARG A 35 30.69 20.74 -21.38
C ARG A 35 30.56 19.62 -20.35
N LEU A 36 29.97 18.48 -20.73
CA LEU A 36 29.82 17.33 -19.85
C LEU A 36 31.16 16.63 -19.55
N LYS A 37 32.15 16.70 -20.47
CA LYS A 37 33.49 16.12 -20.22
C LYS A 37 34.22 16.80 -19.08
N ASP A 38 33.96 18.09 -18.86
CA ASP A 38 34.61 18.88 -17.80
C ASP A 38 33.95 18.67 -16.43
N ILE A 39 32.65 18.32 -16.41
CA ILE A 39 31.88 18.10 -15.19
C ILE A 39 32.06 16.68 -14.65
N VAL A 40 32.28 15.70 -15.54
CA VAL A 40 32.45 14.30 -15.17
C VAL A 40 33.93 13.90 -15.32
N PRO A 41 34.69 13.69 -14.23
CA PRO A 41 36.07 13.26 -14.33
C PRO A 41 36.14 11.80 -14.79
N VAL A 42 36.15 11.57 -16.11
CA VAL A 42 36.33 10.23 -16.70
C VAL A 42 37.81 9.87 -16.65
N LYS A 43 38.26 9.42 -15.49
CA LYS A 43 39.59 8.83 -15.34
C LYS A 43 39.58 7.42 -15.93
N LYS A 44 39.97 7.27 -17.21
CA LYS A 44 40.21 5.96 -17.83
C LYS A 44 41.40 5.26 -17.16
N ARG A 45 41.14 4.47 -16.12
CA ARG A 45 42.08 3.44 -15.66
C ARG A 45 41.94 2.22 -16.57
N LYS A 46 42.95 1.95 -17.41
CA LYS A 46 43.18 0.61 -17.94
C LYS A 46 43.68 -0.25 -16.79
N SER A 47 42.77 -0.90 -16.08
CA SER A 47 43.10 -2.09 -15.29
C SER A 47 42.35 -3.26 -15.90
N SER A 48 43.10 -4.19 -16.47
CA SER A 48 42.69 -5.57 -16.69
C SER A 48 42.27 -6.15 -15.34
N LEU A 49 40.98 -6.07 -15.03
CA LEU A 49 40.44 -6.76 -13.88
C LEU A 49 40.04 -8.16 -14.34
N PRO A 50 40.49 -9.23 -13.65
CA PRO A 50 39.99 -10.56 -13.92
C PRO A 50 38.47 -10.55 -13.65
N ILE A 51 37.72 -11.17 -14.54
CA ILE A 51 36.29 -11.44 -14.33
C ILE A 51 36.22 -12.44 -13.17
N TRP A 52 36.11 -11.93 -11.95
CA TRP A 52 35.65 -12.74 -10.85
C TRP A 52 34.21 -13.09 -11.18
N LYS A 53 33.94 -14.38 -11.48
CA LYS A 53 32.62 -14.97 -11.26
C LYS A 53 32.18 -14.43 -9.91
N ALA A 54 31.04 -13.73 -9.85
CA ALA A 54 30.44 -13.32 -8.59
C ALA A 54 30.23 -14.61 -7.78
N GLN A 55 31.21 -14.94 -6.95
CA GLN A 55 31.02 -15.85 -5.85
C GLN A 55 30.02 -15.09 -4.99
N GLU A 56 28.77 -15.53 -5.04
CA GLU A 56 27.67 -14.94 -4.31
C GLU A 56 28.10 -14.87 -2.84
N ASP A 57 28.56 -13.69 -2.44
CA ASP A 57 29.06 -13.48 -1.09
C ASP A 57 27.83 -13.53 -0.18
N PRO A 58 27.70 -14.53 0.70
CA PRO A 58 26.53 -14.68 1.57
C PRO A 58 26.38 -13.51 2.56
N THR A 59 27.34 -12.58 2.58
CA THR A 59 27.45 -11.48 3.53
C THR A 59 27.21 -10.10 2.92
N ASP A 60 26.70 -10.00 1.69
CA ASP A 60 26.32 -8.71 1.09
C ASP A 60 25.27 -7.98 1.96
N PRO A 61 25.59 -6.79 2.52
CA PRO A 61 24.70 -6.03 3.39
C PRO A 61 23.36 -5.66 2.73
N PHE A 62 23.34 -5.43 1.42
CA PHE A 62 22.12 -5.07 0.69
C PHE A 62 21.24 -6.30 0.42
N ARG A 63 21.85 -7.46 0.18
CA ARG A 63 21.12 -8.73 0.09
C ARG A 63 20.58 -9.16 1.45
N MET A 64 21.35 -8.96 2.52
CA MET A 64 20.89 -9.17 3.89
C MET A 64 19.73 -8.24 4.27
N LEU A 65 19.76 -6.99 3.81
CA LEU A 65 18.63 -6.09 3.94
C LEU A 65 17.41 -6.60 3.17
N GLN A 66 17.58 -7.02 1.92
CA GLN A 66 16.49 -7.52 1.08
C GLN A 66 15.87 -8.82 1.62
N LEU A 67 16.70 -9.73 2.11
CA LEU A 67 16.24 -10.97 2.77
C LEU A 67 15.49 -10.63 4.06
N ARG A 68 15.98 -9.64 4.82
CA ARG A 68 15.31 -9.17 6.03
C ARG A 68 14.01 -8.41 5.73
N THR A 69 13.92 -7.64 4.65
CA THR A 69 12.67 -7.00 4.23
C THR A 69 11.64 -8.02 3.81
N ASN A 70 12.06 -9.05 3.07
CA ASN A 70 11.15 -10.12 2.67
C ASN A 70 10.69 -10.94 3.88
N GLN A 71 11.57 -11.25 4.83
CA GLN A 71 11.20 -11.90 6.10
C GLN A 71 10.28 -11.02 6.96
N LEU A 72 10.48 -9.70 7.01
CA LEU A 72 9.59 -8.78 7.72
C LEU A 72 8.22 -8.67 7.05
N PHE A 73 8.18 -8.77 5.72
CA PHE A 73 6.93 -8.80 4.96
C PHE A 73 6.20 -10.13 5.15
N GLU A 74 6.92 -11.24 5.21
CA GLU A 74 6.34 -12.56 5.46
C GLU A 74 5.92 -12.72 6.93
N GLU A 75 6.66 -12.15 7.88
CA GLU A 75 6.25 -11.98 9.28
C GLU A 75 5.07 -11.01 9.42
N PHE A 76 4.94 -9.95 8.60
CA PHE A 76 3.74 -9.10 8.56
C PHE A 76 2.48 -9.92 8.24
N TYR A 77 2.57 -10.81 7.26
CA TYR A 77 1.44 -11.65 6.82
C TYR A 77 1.20 -12.87 7.72
N GLN A 78 2.25 -13.51 8.26
CA GLN A 78 2.14 -14.69 9.12
C GLN A 78 1.91 -14.32 10.60
N ASN A 79 2.38 -13.17 11.06
CA ASN A 79 2.27 -12.68 12.44
C ASN A 79 1.10 -11.69 12.62
N PHE A 80 0.18 -11.66 11.66
CA PHE A 80 -1.08 -10.94 11.70
C PHE A 80 -1.95 -11.28 12.92
N GLY A 81 -1.75 -12.47 13.50
CA GLY A 81 -2.32 -12.88 14.79
C GLY A 81 -1.70 -12.19 16.03
N ARG A 82 -0.65 -11.37 15.86
CA ARG A 82 -0.02 -10.55 16.93
C ARG A 82 -0.25 -9.03 16.76
N TRP A 83 -0.92 -8.60 15.68
CA TRP A 83 -1.16 -7.17 15.38
C TRP A 83 -2.17 -6.50 16.33
N SER A 84 -2.92 -7.25 17.14
CA SER A 84 -3.85 -6.70 18.14
C SER A 84 -3.16 -6.02 19.34
N LEU A 85 -1.83 -6.06 19.47
CA LEU A 85 -1.12 -5.34 20.54
C LEU A 85 -0.17 -4.30 19.91
N GLY A 86 -0.67 -3.07 19.76
CA GLY A 86 -0.04 -1.97 19.02
C GLY A 86 1.42 -1.66 19.37
N ARG A 87 2.38 -2.34 18.70
CA ARG A 87 3.80 -1.98 18.83
C ARG A 87 4.71 -2.20 17.61
N TRP A 88 4.18 -2.42 16.40
CA TRP A 88 5.01 -2.21 15.20
C TRP A 88 4.19 -2.02 13.92
N SER A 89 4.26 -0.82 13.33
CA SER A 89 4.07 -0.61 11.90
C SER A 89 5.45 -0.64 11.25
N PRO A 90 5.68 -1.37 10.14
CA PRO A 90 6.97 -1.41 9.44
C PRO A 90 7.23 -0.14 8.60
N PHE A 91 6.21 0.69 8.43
CA PHE A 91 6.35 2.06 7.96
C PHE A 91 6.23 2.96 9.17
N GLY A 92 7.32 3.63 9.55
CA GLY A 92 7.51 4.36 10.80
C GLY A 92 6.64 5.60 11.02
N GLU A 93 5.36 5.56 10.68
CA GLU A 93 4.35 6.48 11.16
C GLU A 93 3.69 5.86 12.39
N THR A 94 4.30 6.15 13.54
CA THR A 94 3.56 6.12 14.80
C THR A 94 2.56 7.27 14.70
N THR A 95 1.30 6.98 14.38
CA THR A 95 0.25 7.98 14.57
C THR A 95 0.25 8.35 16.05
N PRO A 96 0.49 9.62 16.42
CA PRO A 96 0.61 10.01 17.81
C PRO A 96 -0.80 10.22 18.39
N PHE A 97 -1.60 9.17 18.46
CA PHE A 97 -2.79 9.11 19.30
C PHE A 97 -2.96 7.69 19.80
N SER A 98 -2.30 7.39 20.91
CA SER A 98 -2.60 6.26 21.78
C SER A 98 -3.93 6.51 22.54
N GLU A 99 -4.99 6.82 21.80
CA GLU A 99 -6.41 6.50 22.04
C GLU A 99 -6.88 5.39 21.07
N ALA A 100 -5.97 4.92 20.20
CA ALA A 100 -6.14 4.16 18.95
C ALA A 100 -6.66 2.71 19.06
N ASP A 101 -7.26 2.33 20.17
CA ASP A 101 -7.73 0.95 20.37
C ASP A 101 -9.24 0.84 20.64
N TRP A 102 -9.97 1.95 20.42
CA TRP A 102 -11.41 2.01 20.41
C TRP A 102 -11.94 2.16 18.96
N PRO A 103 -13.02 1.46 18.56
CA PRO A 103 -13.73 0.44 19.33
C PRO A 103 -12.92 -0.81 19.64
N ARG A 104 -13.29 -1.47 20.74
CA ARG A 104 -12.82 -2.82 21.07
C ARG A 104 -13.48 -3.81 20.12
N VAL A 105 -12.68 -4.74 19.61
CA VAL A 105 -13.11 -5.65 18.55
C VAL A 105 -12.72 -7.08 18.90
N ASP A 106 -13.67 -8.00 18.72
CA ASP A 106 -13.45 -9.44 18.73
C ASP A 106 -13.60 -9.99 17.32
N ILE A 107 -12.71 -10.90 16.92
CA ILE A 107 -12.76 -11.61 15.64
C ILE A 107 -12.82 -13.09 15.96
N SER A 108 -13.81 -13.77 15.42
CA SER A 108 -13.92 -15.22 15.50
C SER A 108 -14.20 -15.80 14.13
N GLU A 109 -13.82 -17.06 13.96
CA GLU A 109 -13.92 -17.77 12.68
C GLU A 109 -14.58 -19.13 12.92
N THR A 110 -15.49 -19.46 12.02
CA THR A 110 -16.08 -20.80 11.91
C THR A 110 -15.65 -21.43 10.59
N GLU A 111 -16.03 -22.68 10.33
CA GLU A 111 -15.77 -23.32 9.03
C GLU A 111 -16.38 -22.56 7.85
N LYS A 112 -17.46 -21.79 8.08
CA LYS A 112 -18.27 -21.17 7.03
C LYS A 112 -18.12 -19.65 6.92
N GLU A 113 -17.86 -18.97 8.02
CA GLU A 113 -17.86 -17.51 8.09
C GLU A 113 -16.87 -16.97 9.11
N VAL A 114 -16.42 -15.74 8.88
CA VAL A 114 -15.71 -14.90 9.86
C VAL A 114 -16.73 -13.94 10.49
N ILE A 115 -16.68 -13.79 11.81
CA ILE A 115 -17.57 -12.92 12.58
C ILE A 115 -16.72 -11.88 13.29
N VAL A 116 -17.00 -10.61 13.02
CA VAL A 116 -16.35 -9.47 13.68
C VAL A 116 -17.37 -8.78 14.57
N LYS A 117 -17.03 -8.56 15.83
CA LYS A 117 -17.85 -7.80 16.79
C LYS A 117 -17.11 -6.56 17.24
N ALA A 118 -17.75 -5.41 17.22
CA ALA A 118 -17.19 -4.15 17.70
C ALA A 118 -18.11 -3.49 18.72
N GLU A 119 -17.57 -3.10 19.87
CA GLU A 119 -18.32 -2.39 20.92
C GLU A 119 -18.29 -0.88 20.66
N LEU A 120 -19.48 -0.30 20.42
CA LEU A 120 -19.67 1.11 20.06
C LEU A 120 -20.71 1.78 20.98
N PRO A 121 -20.45 1.86 22.30
CA PRO A 121 -21.36 2.51 23.24
C PRO A 121 -21.45 4.02 22.99
N GLY A 122 -22.67 4.53 22.87
CA GLY A 122 -22.96 5.95 22.65
C GLY A 122 -22.77 6.41 21.20
N VAL A 123 -22.75 5.48 20.23
CA VAL A 123 -22.78 5.77 18.80
C VAL A 123 -24.13 5.35 18.22
N ASP A 124 -24.71 6.21 17.38
CA ASP A 124 -25.94 5.91 16.64
C ASP A 124 -25.62 5.09 15.39
N GLU A 125 -26.56 4.23 14.96
CA GLU A 125 -26.35 3.36 13.79
C GLU A 125 -26.06 4.17 12.51
N GLU A 126 -26.67 5.34 12.39
CA GLU A 126 -26.52 6.25 11.26
C GLU A 126 -25.13 6.88 11.16
N ASP A 127 -24.39 6.93 12.29
CA ASP A 127 -23.04 7.49 12.36
C ASP A 127 -21.96 6.41 12.14
N ILE A 128 -22.33 5.17 11.76
CA ILE A 128 -21.41 4.04 11.54
C ILE A 128 -21.32 3.69 10.05
N GLU A 129 -20.10 3.68 9.53
CA GLU A 129 -19.79 3.24 8.17
C GLU A 129 -18.90 2.00 8.20
N ILE A 130 -19.20 1.04 7.31
CA ILE A 130 -18.46 -0.23 7.22
C ILE A 130 -18.08 -0.46 5.76
N TYR A 131 -16.80 -0.72 5.53
CA TYR A 131 -16.24 -1.00 4.22
C TYR A 131 -15.43 -2.28 4.26
N LEU A 132 -15.50 -3.07 3.19
CA LEU A 132 -14.65 -4.23 2.99
C LEU A 132 -13.92 -4.07 1.65
N SER A 133 -12.59 -4.07 1.68
CA SER A 133 -11.75 -3.91 0.47
C SER A 133 -10.47 -4.72 0.66
N ASP A 134 -10.11 -5.54 -0.33
CA ASP A 134 -8.86 -6.33 -0.33
C ASP A 134 -8.60 -7.06 1.01
N ASP A 135 -9.62 -7.77 1.50
CA ASP A 135 -9.64 -8.50 2.77
C ASP A 135 -9.47 -7.63 4.03
N LEU A 136 -9.60 -6.30 3.92
CA LEU A 136 -9.57 -5.34 5.02
C LEU A 136 -10.96 -4.81 5.33
N LEU A 137 -11.49 -5.17 6.50
CA LEU A 137 -12.72 -4.60 7.05
C LEU A 137 -12.41 -3.30 7.77
N THR A 138 -12.96 -2.19 7.30
CA THR A 138 -12.81 -0.88 7.91
C THR A 138 -14.12 -0.43 8.54
N ILE A 139 -14.11 -0.13 9.83
CA ILE A 139 -15.22 0.41 10.60
C ILE A 139 -14.88 1.86 10.93
N ARG A 140 -15.74 2.80 10.52
CA ARG A 140 -15.59 4.24 10.80
C ARG A 140 -16.85 4.79 11.43
N GLY A 141 -16.70 5.91 12.12
CA GLY A 141 -17.82 6.67 12.63
C GLY A 141 -17.39 7.80 13.53
N ASP A 142 -18.37 8.47 14.13
CA ASP A 142 -18.15 9.54 15.08
C ASP A 142 -18.96 9.31 16.37
N LYS A 143 -18.28 9.41 17.50
CA LYS A 143 -18.93 9.41 18.81
C LYS A 143 -19.03 10.85 19.31
N LYS A 144 -20.21 11.42 19.15
CA LYS A 144 -20.52 12.79 19.57
C LYS A 144 -20.21 12.97 21.06
N ILE A 145 -19.54 14.08 21.38
CA ILE A 145 -19.41 14.55 22.75
C ILE A 145 -20.75 15.15 23.13
N GLU A 146 -21.36 14.69 24.23
CA GLU A 146 -22.48 15.42 24.84
C GLU A 146 -21.96 16.82 25.17
N GLN A 147 -22.51 17.82 24.47
CA GLN A 147 -21.99 19.19 24.34
C GLN A 147 -21.27 19.73 25.57
N GLU A 148 -20.09 20.33 25.34
CA GLU A 148 -19.41 21.32 26.19
C GLU A 148 -20.13 21.55 27.52
N ASP A 149 -19.76 20.78 28.54
CA ASP A 149 -20.23 20.99 29.90
C ASP A 149 -19.60 22.28 30.45
N LYS A 150 -20.04 23.42 29.93
CA LYS A 150 -19.69 24.74 30.44
C LYS A 150 -20.20 24.84 31.87
N GLY A 151 -19.32 24.52 32.81
CA GLY A 151 -19.60 24.50 34.25
C GLY A 151 -19.47 23.16 34.95
N ARG A 152 -18.96 22.08 34.32
CA ARG A 152 -18.57 20.86 35.04
C ARG A 152 -17.07 20.77 35.24
N ASP A 153 -16.67 20.47 36.47
CA ASP A 153 -15.30 20.09 36.80
C ASP A 153 -15.16 18.57 36.63
N TYR A 154 -14.40 18.15 35.62
CA TYR A 154 -14.09 16.74 35.43
C TYR A 154 -12.97 16.32 36.36
N HIS A 155 -13.25 15.38 37.26
CA HIS A 155 -12.20 14.74 38.08
C HIS A 155 -11.39 13.70 37.29
N ARG A 156 -11.98 13.07 36.27
CA ARG A 156 -11.34 12.07 35.41
C ARG A 156 -12.14 11.82 34.12
N ILE A 157 -11.44 11.61 33.01
CA ILE A 157 -12.02 11.24 31.70
C ILE A 157 -11.27 10.00 31.20
N GLU A 158 -11.98 8.88 31.07
CA GLU A 158 -11.46 7.60 30.55
C GLU A 158 -12.25 7.11 29.32
N CYS A 159 -13.43 7.68 29.08
CA CYS A 159 -14.30 7.32 27.98
C CYS A 159 -13.84 7.98 26.68
N PHE A 160 -13.76 7.20 25.60
CA PHE A 160 -13.48 7.73 24.28
C PHE A 160 -14.64 8.58 23.75
N HIS A 161 -14.28 9.65 23.03
CA HIS A 161 -15.18 10.53 22.28
C HIS A 161 -14.48 11.09 21.03
N GLY A 162 -15.24 11.33 19.96
CA GLY A 162 -14.74 11.82 18.67
C GLY A 162 -14.79 10.76 17.57
N SER A 163 -14.12 11.06 16.45
CA SER A 163 -14.10 10.20 15.28
C SER A 163 -13.20 8.99 15.47
N PHE A 164 -13.64 7.82 15.00
CA PHE A 164 -12.87 6.59 15.08
C PHE A 164 -12.75 5.92 13.72
N THR A 165 -11.67 5.15 13.55
CA THR A 165 -11.46 4.28 12.39
C THR A 165 -10.67 3.06 12.83
N ARG A 166 -11.23 1.88 12.59
CA ARG A 166 -10.56 0.59 12.84
C ARG A 166 -10.51 -0.20 11.54
N SER A 167 -9.31 -0.51 11.11
CA SER A 167 -9.06 -1.40 9.99
C SER A 167 -8.61 -2.74 10.52
N ILE A 168 -9.43 -3.75 10.24
CA ILE A 168 -9.35 -5.10 10.77
C ILE A 168 -9.17 -6.01 9.58
N PRO A 169 -8.03 -6.67 9.48
CA PRO A 169 -7.82 -7.52 8.33
C PRO A 169 -8.39 -8.91 8.59
N ILE A 170 -8.97 -9.49 7.54
CA ILE A 170 -9.76 -10.71 7.60
C ILE A 170 -8.86 -11.92 7.28
N PRO A 171 -8.87 -12.97 8.12
CA PRO A 171 -7.93 -14.09 7.99
C PRO A 171 -8.28 -15.08 6.87
N ALA A 172 -9.35 -14.83 6.10
CA ALA A 172 -9.87 -15.74 5.09
C ALA A 172 -10.51 -14.98 3.92
N LEU A 173 -10.55 -15.64 2.75
CA LEU A 173 -11.23 -15.12 1.57
C LEU A 173 -12.76 -15.14 1.76
N VAL A 174 -13.39 -13.96 1.77
CA VAL A 174 -14.82 -13.78 2.09
C VAL A 174 -15.62 -13.16 0.94
N ASP A 175 -16.92 -13.50 0.86
CA ASP A 175 -17.85 -13.01 -0.16
C ASP A 175 -18.48 -11.71 0.31
N ALA A 176 -17.88 -10.58 -0.07
CA ALA A 176 -18.35 -9.25 0.31
C ALA A 176 -19.82 -8.99 -0.08
N ASN A 177 -20.32 -9.60 -1.15
CA ASN A 177 -21.71 -9.40 -1.60
C ASN A 177 -22.73 -10.08 -0.68
N LYS A 178 -22.30 -11.03 0.14
CA LYS A 178 -23.13 -11.73 1.13
C LYS A 178 -22.80 -11.33 2.56
N ALA A 179 -22.02 -10.27 2.75
CA ALA A 179 -21.73 -9.76 4.07
C ALA A 179 -23.02 -9.24 4.72
N GLU A 180 -23.20 -9.54 6.01
CA GLU A 180 -24.32 -9.06 6.81
C GLU A 180 -23.79 -8.26 8.00
N ALA A 181 -24.37 -7.08 8.25
CA ALA A 181 -24.06 -6.29 9.43
C ALA A 181 -25.33 -6.09 10.27
N SER A 182 -25.18 -6.12 11.59
CA SER A 182 -26.27 -5.81 12.52
C SER A 182 -25.75 -5.06 13.72
N PHE A 183 -26.48 -4.03 14.15
CA PHE A 183 -26.14 -3.23 15.32
C PHE A 183 -27.23 -3.40 16.39
N LYS A 184 -26.89 -4.05 17.50
CA LYS A 184 -27.84 -4.30 18.59
C LYS A 184 -27.18 -4.09 19.94
N LYS A 185 -27.85 -3.34 20.82
CA LYS A 185 -27.36 -3.04 22.18
C LYS A 185 -25.93 -2.47 22.16
N HIS A 186 -25.66 -1.55 21.23
CA HIS A 186 -24.35 -0.92 21.02
C HIS A 186 -23.20 -1.85 20.63
N VAL A 187 -23.52 -3.06 20.13
CA VAL A 187 -22.54 -3.98 19.56
C VAL A 187 -22.82 -4.15 18.08
N LEU A 188 -21.85 -3.79 17.25
CA LEU A 188 -21.83 -4.07 15.83
C LEU A 188 -21.36 -5.50 15.61
N THR A 189 -22.12 -6.30 14.88
CA THR A 189 -21.74 -7.64 14.46
C THR A 189 -21.74 -7.69 12.94
N VAL A 190 -20.58 -7.96 12.34
CA VAL A 190 -20.38 -8.15 10.91
C VAL A 190 -20.09 -9.63 10.66
N LYS A 191 -20.87 -10.27 9.80
CA LYS A 191 -20.69 -11.64 9.36
C LYS A 191 -20.22 -11.65 7.91
N LEU A 192 -19.14 -12.37 7.67
CA LEU A 192 -18.45 -12.44 6.40
C LEU A 192 -18.38 -13.91 5.96
N PRO A 193 -19.29 -14.38 5.09
CA PRO A 193 -19.28 -15.75 4.58
C PRO A 193 -18.01 -16.01 3.75
N LYS A 194 -17.39 -17.19 3.92
CA LYS A 194 -16.21 -17.59 3.13
C LYS A 194 -16.60 -18.01 1.72
N ILE A 195 -15.77 -17.68 0.72
CA ILE A 195 -16.08 -17.93 -0.71
C ILE A 195 -16.05 -19.42 -1.09
N ARG A 196 -15.35 -20.27 -0.35
CA ARG A 196 -15.44 -21.73 -0.38
C ARG A 196 -14.68 -22.25 0.83
N ALA A 197 -15.16 -23.30 1.47
CA ALA A 197 -14.31 -24.07 2.37
C ALA A 197 -13.21 -24.66 1.49
N GLU A 198 -11.99 -24.11 1.59
CA GLU A 198 -10.80 -24.74 1.05
C GLU A 198 -10.72 -26.10 1.76
N GLN A 199 -11.33 -27.13 1.16
CA GLN A 199 -10.84 -28.47 1.39
C GLN A 199 -9.41 -28.39 0.87
N GLU A 200 -8.45 -28.25 1.77
CA GLU A 200 -7.05 -28.54 1.52
C GLU A 200 -6.94 -30.02 1.14
N LYS A 201 -7.44 -30.38 -0.04
CA LYS A 201 -7.07 -31.60 -0.73
C LYS A 201 -5.70 -31.30 -1.28
N GLY A 202 -4.69 -31.42 -0.42
CA GLY A 202 -3.30 -31.34 -0.81
C GLY A 202 -3.11 -32.17 -2.08
N VAL A 203 -2.81 -31.49 -3.19
CA VAL A 203 -2.52 -32.17 -4.45
C VAL A 203 -1.13 -32.72 -4.30
N LYS A 204 -1.00 -34.05 -4.22
CA LYS A 204 0.30 -34.72 -4.23
C LYS A 204 0.95 -34.45 -5.59
N ILE A 205 1.98 -33.60 -5.62
CA ILE A 205 2.79 -33.37 -6.81
C ILE A 205 3.86 -34.47 -6.85
N GLU A 206 3.82 -35.30 -7.89
CA GLU A 206 4.83 -36.33 -8.11
C GLU A 206 6.10 -35.73 -8.72
N ILE A 207 7.26 -36.02 -8.12
CA ILE A 207 8.56 -35.62 -8.63
C ILE A 207 8.92 -36.56 -9.79
N LYS A 208 9.07 -36.02 -11.00
CA LYS A 208 9.64 -36.75 -12.14
C LYS A 208 11.14 -36.49 -12.22
N THR A 209 11.93 -37.55 -12.15
CA THR A 209 13.36 -37.52 -12.44
C THR A 209 13.57 -37.72 -13.94
N ASN A 210 14.36 -36.84 -14.58
CA ASN A 210 14.84 -37.01 -15.96
C ASN A 210 16.07 -37.93 -16.00
#